data_AF-A0AAN5D9W0-F1
#
_entry.id   AF-A0AAN5D9W0-F1
#
_cell.length_a   1.000
_cell.length_b   1.000
_cell.length_c   1.000
_cell.angle_alpha   90.00
_cell.angle_beta   90.00
_cell.angle_gamma   90.00
#
_symmetry.space_group_name_H-M   'P 1'
#
loop_
_entity.id
_entity.type
_entity.pdbx_description
1 polymer ?
#
loop_
_entity_poly.entity_id
_entity_poly.type
_entity_poly.pdbx_seq_one_letter_code
_entity_poly.pdbx_strand_id
1 'polypeptide(L)'
;MIYPLIILSLIGTTVSLQCNVLNTIQGLSTMACPPFVYQCMKFTCDSNGMTSVYKGCNDLSNPPVSCTSLLTNCMAINGKGKCHTCTGELCNGVVRASFPFILLIPSLLLFLI
;
A
#
# COMPACT_ATOMS: atom_id res chain seq x y z
N MET A 1 -38.01 -33.68 -27.12
CA MET A 1 -36.79 -33.64 -26.28
C MET A 1 -36.26 -32.21 -26.33
N ILE A 2 -36.49 -31.43 -25.27
CA ILE A 2 -36.09 -30.02 -25.18
C ILE A 2 -34.83 -29.97 -24.32
N TYR A 3 -33.69 -29.66 -24.92
CA TYR A 3 -32.44 -29.43 -24.20
C TYR A 3 -32.50 -28.03 -23.54
N PRO A 4 -32.37 -27.90 -22.22
CA PRO A 4 -32.20 -26.59 -21.63
C PRO A 4 -30.77 -26.11 -21.93
N LEU A 5 -30.67 -25.04 -22.72
CA LEU A 5 -29.45 -24.24 -22.88
C LEU A 5 -29.10 -23.62 -21.53
N ILE A 6 -28.21 -24.27 -20.78
CA ILE A 6 -27.58 -23.69 -19.59
C ILE A 6 -26.55 -22.68 -20.09
N ILE A 7 -26.98 -21.43 -20.25
CA ILE A 7 -26.07 -20.28 -20.44
C ILE A 7 -25.48 -19.98 -19.07
N LEU A 8 -24.35 -20.63 -18.76
CA LEU A 8 -23.54 -20.33 -17.60
C LEU A 8 -22.83 -19.00 -17.85
N SER A 9 -23.47 -17.91 -17.46
CA SER A 9 -22.87 -16.58 -17.43
C SER A 9 -21.69 -16.57 -16.46
N LEU A 10 -20.47 -16.68 -16.97
CA LEU A 10 -19.25 -16.36 -16.24
C LEU A 10 -19.24 -14.85 -15.95
N ILE A 11 -19.86 -14.46 -14.83
CA ILE A 11 -19.63 -13.15 -14.23
C ILE A 11 -18.24 -13.22 -13.63
N GLY A 12 -17.23 -12.89 -14.44
CA GLY A 12 -15.87 -12.67 -13.94
C GLY A 12 -15.93 -11.51 -12.96
N THR A 13 -15.88 -11.81 -11.67
CA THR A 13 -15.71 -10.79 -10.64
C THR A 13 -14.32 -10.20 -10.85
N THR A 14 -14.23 -9.03 -11.47
CA THR A 14 -12.98 -8.27 -11.48
C THR A 14 -12.74 -7.85 -10.04
N VAL A 15 -11.95 -8.64 -9.32
CA VAL A 15 -11.44 -8.28 -7.99
C VAL A 15 -10.58 -7.04 -8.18
N SER A 16 -11.18 -5.89 -7.90
CA SER A 16 -10.49 -4.61 -7.85
C SER A 16 -9.58 -4.63 -6.63
N LEU A 17 -8.30 -4.36 -6.84
CA LEU A 17 -7.32 -4.20 -5.76
C LEU A 17 -7.81 -3.13 -4.77
N GLN A 18 -7.81 -3.41 -3.46
CA GLN A 18 -8.03 -2.36 -2.46
C GLN A 18 -6.71 -1.87 -1.86
N CYS A 19 -6.59 -0.56 -1.70
CA CYS A 19 -5.42 0.09 -1.11
C CYS A 19 -5.83 1.00 0.03
N ASN A 20 -4.92 1.22 0.98
CA ASN A 20 -5.11 2.26 1.99
C ASN A 20 -4.95 3.64 1.35
N VAL A 21 -5.79 4.58 1.76
CA VAL A 21 -5.70 6.01 1.46
C VAL A 21 -5.56 6.79 2.74
N LEU A 22 -4.79 7.88 2.69
CA LEU A 22 -4.65 8.80 3.81
C LEU A 22 -5.38 10.09 3.46
N ASN A 23 -6.44 10.41 4.20
CA ASN A 23 -7.14 11.67 4.12
C ASN A 23 -6.83 12.50 5.37
N THR A 24 -6.54 13.79 5.20
CA THR A 24 -6.24 14.71 6.31
C THR A 24 -7.43 14.93 7.25
N ILE A 25 -8.67 14.66 6.81
CA ILE A 25 -9.89 14.87 7.60
C ILE A 25 -10.34 13.58 8.31
N GLN A 26 -10.31 12.44 7.59
CA GLN A 26 -10.86 11.16 8.08
C GLN A 26 -9.79 10.16 8.54
N GLY A 27 -8.51 10.48 8.37
CA GLY A 27 -7.40 9.59 8.72
C GLY A 27 -7.19 8.50 7.67
N LEU A 28 -6.85 7.29 8.14
CA LEU A 28 -6.61 6.14 7.27
C LEU A 28 -7.95 5.52 6.84
N SER A 29 -8.17 5.41 5.53
CA SER A 29 -9.34 4.73 4.96
C SER A 29 -8.90 3.78 3.85
N THR A 30 -9.83 3.04 3.24
CA THR A 30 -9.55 2.13 2.13
C THR A 30 -10.31 2.57 0.88
N MET A 31 -9.71 2.37 -0.30
CA MET A 31 -10.36 2.60 -1.59
C MET A 31 -10.12 1.43 -2.52
N ALA A 32 -11.10 1.15 -3.38
CA ALA A 32 -10.95 0.26 -4.53
C ALA A 32 -10.22 1.00 -5.66
N CYS A 33 -9.20 0.37 -6.24
CA CYS A 33 -8.46 0.92 -7.36
C CYS A 33 -9.23 0.84 -8.69
N PRO A 34 -8.96 1.73 -9.65
CA PRO A 34 -9.50 1.61 -10.98
C PRO A 34 -9.14 0.26 -11.63
N PRO A 35 -9.93 -0.21 -12.62
CA PRO A 35 -9.55 -1.37 -13.41
C PRO A 35 -8.16 -1.15 -14.03
N PHE A 36 -7.37 -2.23 -14.13
CA PHE A 36 -5.98 -2.25 -14.61
C PHE A 36 -4.93 -1.63 -13.68
N VAL A 37 -5.31 -1.17 -12.48
CA VAL A 37 -4.36 -0.72 -11.45
C VAL A 37 -4.12 -1.85 -10.44
N TYR A 38 -2.93 -2.43 -10.49
CA TYR A 38 -2.55 -3.62 -9.69
C TYR A 38 -1.51 -3.33 -8.60
N GLN A 39 -1.29 -2.05 -8.28
CA GLN A 39 -0.30 -1.64 -7.28
C GLN A 39 -0.88 -0.59 -6.34
N CYS A 40 -0.65 -0.78 -5.05
CA CYS A 40 -0.78 0.26 -4.06
C CYS A 40 0.54 1.02 -3.93
N MET A 41 0.47 2.27 -3.46
CA MET A 41 1.64 3.04 -3.09
C MET A 41 1.52 3.70 -1.72
N LYS A 42 2.69 3.94 -1.13
CA LYS A 42 2.91 4.85 -0.02
C LYS A 42 4.04 5.80 -0.42
N PHE A 43 3.71 7.08 -0.47
CA PHE A 43 4.64 8.16 -0.78
C PHE A 43 4.90 9.00 0.47
N THR A 44 6.15 9.40 0.66
CA THR A 44 6.58 10.33 1.71
C THR A 44 7.40 11.43 1.07
N CYS A 45 7.10 12.69 1.37
CA CYS A 45 7.89 13.84 0.97
C CYS A 45 8.33 14.63 2.21
N ASP A 46 9.65 14.75 2.40
CA ASP A 46 10.24 15.57 3.44
C ASP A 46 10.71 16.90 2.84
N SER A 47 10.06 18.01 3.19
CA SER A 47 10.45 19.36 2.74
C SER A 47 10.36 20.35 3.89
N ASN A 48 11.40 21.17 4.07
CA ASN A 48 11.47 22.22 5.10
C ASN A 48 11.13 21.73 6.53
N GLY A 49 11.57 20.52 6.89
CA GLY A 49 11.30 19.92 8.21
C GLY A 49 9.89 19.36 8.39
N MET A 50 9.04 19.41 7.35
CA MET A 50 7.70 18.82 7.35
C MET A 50 7.67 17.55 6.49
N THR A 51 7.11 16.49 7.07
CA THR A 51 6.89 15.21 6.38
C THR A 51 5.44 15.10 5.94
N SER A 52 5.20 15.06 4.63
CA SER A 52 3.89 14.76 4.05
C SER A 52 3.84 13.29 3.63
N VAL A 53 2.77 12.60 3.98
CA VAL A 53 2.54 11.20 3.58
C VAL A 53 1.31 11.11 2.69
N TYR A 54 1.43 10.42 1.57
CA TYR A 54 0.34 10.11 0.67
C TYR A 54 0.23 8.59 0.50
N LYS A 55 -0.99 8.08 0.42
CA LYS A 55 -1.27 6.66 0.18
C LYS A 55 -2.41 6.53 -0.80
N GLY A 56 -2.37 5.52 -1.65
CA GLY A 56 -3.45 5.20 -2.56
C GLY A 56 -3.05 4.15 -3.58
N CYS A 57 -3.79 4.10 -4.67
CA CYS A 57 -3.48 3.30 -5.85
C CYS A 57 -2.36 3.97 -6.66
N ASN A 58 -1.38 3.19 -7.13
CA ASN A 58 -0.35 3.68 -8.04
C ASN A 58 -0.87 3.55 -9.48
N ASP A 59 -1.56 4.58 -9.95
CA ASP A 59 -2.08 4.63 -11.32
C ASP A 59 -1.12 5.42 -12.22
N LEU A 60 -0.44 4.71 -13.12
CA LEU A 60 0.48 5.32 -14.09
C LEU A 60 -0.25 6.14 -15.18
N SER A 61 -1.55 5.86 -15.39
CA SER A 61 -2.39 6.58 -16.35
C SER A 61 -2.98 7.86 -15.73
N ASN A 62 -2.89 8.02 -14.41
CA ASN A 62 -3.36 9.20 -13.67
C ASN A 62 -2.17 9.87 -12.95
N PRO A 63 -1.45 10.78 -13.62
CA PRO A 63 -0.22 11.37 -13.11
C PRO A 63 -0.32 11.93 -11.69
N PRO A 64 -1.39 12.66 -11.28
CA PRO A 64 -1.57 13.14 -9.91
C PRO A 64 -1.41 12.10 -8.79
N VAL A 65 -1.67 10.83 -9.08
CA VAL A 65 -1.61 9.73 -8.10
C VAL A 65 -0.53 8.70 -8.45
N SER A 66 0.38 9.05 -9.36
CA SER A 66 1.51 8.19 -9.69
C SER A 66 2.72 8.50 -8.80
N CYS A 67 3.45 7.46 -8.39
CA CYS A 67 4.70 7.63 -7.64
C CYS A 67 5.68 8.58 -8.35
N THR A 68 5.78 8.48 -9.68
CA THR A 68 6.72 9.26 -10.49
C THR A 68 6.42 10.75 -10.40
N SER A 69 5.16 11.15 -10.59
CA SER A 69 4.79 12.57 -10.51
C SER A 69 4.89 13.11 -9.09
N LEU A 70 4.52 12.32 -8.08
CA LEU A 70 4.66 12.72 -6.68
C LEU A 70 6.13 12.97 -6.30
N LEU A 71 7.05 12.12 -6.79
CA LEU A 71 8.48 12.30 -6.60
C LEU A 71 8.96 13.61 -7.26
N THR A 72 8.59 13.84 -8.52
CA THR A 72 8.95 15.07 -9.25
C THR A 72 8.43 16.31 -8.53
N ASN A 73 7.18 16.31 -8.07
CA ASN A 73 6.58 17.43 -7.36
C ASN A 73 7.28 17.72 -6.03
N CYS A 74 7.68 16.68 -5.30
CA CYS A 74 8.44 16.85 -4.06
C CYS A 74 9.84 17.41 -4.31
N MET A 75 10.54 16.94 -5.35
CA MET A 75 11.85 17.48 -5.72
C MET A 75 11.76 18.93 -6.20
N ALA A 76 10.67 19.32 -6.86
CA ALA A 76 10.45 20.70 -7.32
C ALA A 76 10.39 21.73 -6.17
N ILE A 77 10.05 21.29 -4.95
CA ILE A 77 10.04 22.14 -3.74
C ILE A 77 11.26 21.88 -2.84
N ASN A 78 12.37 21.39 -3.41
CA ASN A 78 13.59 20.98 -2.70
C ASN A 78 13.35 19.91 -1.62
N GLY A 79 12.29 19.12 -1.77
CA GLY A 79 11.96 18.02 -0.87
C GLY A 79 12.69 16.72 -1.23
N LYS A 80 12.80 15.82 -0.25
CA LYS A 80 13.28 14.45 -0.42
C LYS A 80 12.09 13.50 -0.42
N GLY A 81 11.78 12.96 -1.60
CA GLY A 81 10.67 12.03 -1.78
C GLY A 81 11.10 10.56 -1.70
N LYS A 82 10.24 9.70 -1.14
CA LYS A 82 10.35 8.24 -1.18
C LYS A 82 9.00 7.67 -1.57
N CYS A 83 8.95 6.84 -2.61
CA CYS A 83 7.75 6.10 -2.98
C CYS A 83 7.99 4.60 -2.86
N HIS A 84 7.09 3.90 -2.18
CA HIS A 84 7.08 2.45 -2.09
C HIS A 84 5.80 1.92 -2.73
N THR A 85 5.96 1.03 -3.70
CA THR A 85 4.86 0.33 -4.36
C THR A 85 4.81 -1.13 -3.93
N CYS A 86 3.61 -1.68 -3.81
CA CYS A 86 3.40 -3.08 -3.49
C CYS A 86 2.15 -3.61 -4.20
N THR A 87 2.09 -4.93 -4.38
CA THR A 87 0.94 -5.63 -4.98
C THR A 87 0.25 -6.46 -3.92
N GLY A 88 -1.08 -6.38 -3.86
CA GLY A 88 -1.91 -7.10 -2.89
C GLY A 88 -2.75 -6.16 -2.01
N GLU A 89 -3.85 -6.70 -1.51
CA GLU A 89 -4.84 -5.96 -0.72
C GLU A 89 -4.18 -5.24 0.47
N LEU A 90 -4.40 -3.94 0.56
CA LEU A 90 -3.99 -3.08 1.67
C LEU A 90 -2.48 -3.14 2.00
N CYS A 91 -1.64 -3.57 1.04
CA CYS A 91 -0.22 -3.80 1.26
C CYS A 91 0.55 -2.50 1.61
N ASN A 92 0.02 -1.34 1.23
CA ASN A 92 0.56 -0.01 1.57
C ASN A 92 0.19 0.45 2.99
N GLY A 93 -0.13 -0.52 3.85
CA GLY A 93 -0.31 -0.35 5.29
C GLY A 93 0.96 0.18 5.97
N VAL A 94 0.89 0.33 7.29
CA VAL A 94 2.09 0.69 8.06
C VAL A 94 3.06 -0.49 7.97
N VAL A 95 4.33 -0.22 7.63
CA VAL A 95 5.42 -1.16 7.92
C VAL A 95 5.33 -1.39 9.42
N ARG A 96 4.86 -2.56 9.86
CA ARG A 96 4.99 -2.94 11.27
C ARG A 96 6.46 -2.78 11.57
N ALA A 97 6.81 -1.96 12.56
CA ALA A 97 8.11 -2.10 13.18
C ALA A 97 8.19 -3.56 13.61
N SER A 98 8.95 -4.37 12.89
CA SER A 98 9.39 -5.66 13.41
C SER A 98 10.24 -5.30 14.61
N PHE A 99 9.62 -5.21 15.78
CA PHE A 99 10.34 -5.29 17.03
C PHE A 99 11.08 -6.63 16.96
N PRO A 100 12.42 -6.65 16.96
CA PRO A 100 13.10 -7.92 17.16
C PRO A 100 12.68 -8.37 18.56
N PHE A 101 11.87 -9.42 18.63
CA PHE A 101 11.70 -10.18 19.86
C PHE A 101 13.09 -10.72 20.19
N ILE A 102 13.83 -9.98 21.02
CA ILE A 102 15.00 -10.51 21.71
C ILE A 102 14.42 -11.55 22.67
N LEU A 103 14.42 -12.81 22.22
CA LEU A 103 14.25 -13.97 23.09
C LEU A 103 15.43 -13.96 24.06
N LEU A 104 15.24 -13.29 25.20
CA LEU A 104 16.06 -13.50 26.39
C LEU A 104 15.81 -14.94 26.85
N ILE A 105 16.66 -15.85 26.39
CA ILE A 105 16.77 -17.19 26.97
C ILE A 105 17.19 -16.97 28.43
N PRO A 106 16.39 -17.37 29.43
CA PRO A 106 16.89 -17.35 30.79
C PRO A 106 17.98 -18.40 30.89
N SER A 107 19.22 -17.95 31.10
CA SER A 107 20.39 -18.77 31.44
C SER A 107 20.18 -19.46 32.78
N LEU A 108 19.33 -20.48 32.81
CA LEU A 108 19.01 -21.28 33.99
C LEU A 108 19.46 -22.73 33.77
N LEU A 109 20.73 -22.96 33.42
CA LEU A 109 21.28 -24.32 33.26
C LEU A 109 22.82 -24.36 33.32
N LEU A 110 23.44 -23.56 34.19
CA LEU A 110 24.89 -23.64 34.44
C LEU A 110 25.28 -23.37 35.90
N PHE A 111 24.42 -23.79 36.84
CA PHE A 111 24.79 -24.05 38.23
C PHE A 111 24.58 -25.54 38.52
N LEU A 112 25.31 -26.38 37.78
CA LEU A 112 25.47 -27.80 38.11
C LEU A 112 26.95 -28.15 38.01
N ILE A 113 27.73 -27.50 38.87
CA ILE A 113 29.02 -27.94 39.42
C ILE A 113 29.01 -27.52 40.90
#